data_AF-A0A5J5WZ95-F1
#
_entry.id   AF-A0A5J5WZ95-F1
#
_cell.length_a   1.000
_cell.length_b   1.000
_cell.length_c   1.000
_cell.angle_alpha   90.00
_cell.angle_beta   90.00
_cell.angle_gamma   90.00
#
_symmetry.space_group_name_H-M   'P 1'
#
loop_
_entity.id
_entity.type
_entity.pdbx_description
1 polymer ?
#
loop_
_entity_poly.entity_id
_entity_poly.type
_entity_poly.pdbx_seq_one_letter_code
_entity_poly.pdbx_strand_id
1 'polypeptide(L)'
;MSILKWFSYVAGEGWKPNPLTLPRYINDDDDEGIKKYFAAFHLKDTFPVAVVVDDFGDFFYERSCQERYGNPRGRDLAMVRTLALCHNAIIFANKTGPCRLLLSDTHNGDSPRSLFIYKRWIRTIFTVKGDDSGSFCLKYNKYSEIGSSKGTKTAKYSVAFQYLLLEGITEVDDEE
;
A
#
# COMPACT_ATOMS: atom_id res chain seq x y z
N MET A 1 15.03 -12.69 1.90
CA MET A 1 14.39 -13.38 0.77
C MET A 1 13.09 -12.63 0.48
N SER A 2 13.18 -11.55 -0.29
CA SER A 2 12.04 -10.68 -0.58
C SER A 2 11.11 -11.40 -1.55
N ILE A 3 9.87 -11.57 -1.12
CA ILE A 3 8.85 -12.41 -1.73
C ILE A 3 7.83 -11.48 -2.37
N LEU A 4 7.45 -11.80 -3.62
CA LEU A 4 6.24 -11.35 -4.35
C LEU A 4 6.32 -10.04 -5.16
N LYS A 5 6.92 -10.11 -6.36
CA LYS A 5 6.50 -9.28 -7.50
C LYS A 5 5.11 -9.75 -7.96
N TRP A 6 4.08 -8.90 -7.96
CA TRP A 6 2.78 -9.24 -8.57
C TRP A 6 2.21 -8.22 -9.56
N PHE A 7 1.48 -8.81 -10.50
CA PHE A 7 0.93 -8.27 -11.75
C PHE A 7 -0.48 -7.68 -11.56
N SER A 8 -0.84 -6.72 -12.41
CA SER A 8 -2.24 -6.33 -12.61
C SER A 8 -2.94 -7.33 -13.54
N TYR A 9 -4.05 -7.90 -13.09
CA TYR A 9 -4.93 -8.79 -13.86
C TYR A 9 -6.22 -8.03 -14.22
N VAL A 10 -6.61 -8.05 -15.49
CA VAL A 10 -7.98 -7.74 -15.93
C VAL A 10 -8.54 -9.04 -16.51
N ALA A 11 -9.48 -9.64 -15.80
CA ALA A 11 -10.24 -10.79 -16.28
C ALA A 11 -11.25 -10.31 -17.33
N GLY A 12 -11.11 -10.76 -18.57
CA GLY A 12 -12.03 -10.46 -19.67
C GLY A 12 -11.37 -10.76 -21.01
N GLU A 13 -12.03 -11.58 -21.82
CA GLU A 13 -11.51 -12.25 -23.01
C GLU A 13 -10.77 -11.35 -24.02
N GLY A 14 -9.73 -11.89 -24.66
CA GLY A 14 -9.05 -11.30 -25.81
C GLY A 14 -7.85 -10.40 -25.46
N TRP A 15 -6.69 -11.01 -25.21
CA TRP A 15 -5.47 -10.29 -24.85
C TRP A 15 -4.93 -9.46 -26.03
N LYS A 16 -5.10 -8.14 -25.96
CA LYS A 16 -4.15 -7.17 -26.52
C LYS A 16 -3.62 -6.30 -25.38
N PRO A 17 -2.30 -6.18 -25.18
CA PRO A 17 -1.74 -5.32 -24.15
C PRO A 17 -2.16 -3.87 -24.44
N ASN A 18 -2.92 -3.28 -23.53
CA ASN A 18 -3.28 -1.88 -23.61
C ASN A 18 -2.06 -1.07 -23.14
N PRO A 19 -1.51 -0.13 -23.91
CA PRO A 19 -0.29 0.61 -23.53
C PRO A 19 -0.43 1.40 -22.21
N LEU A 20 -1.68 1.64 -21.77
CA LEU A 20 -2.03 2.35 -20.54
C LEU A 20 -1.98 1.49 -19.26
N THR A 21 -1.81 0.16 -19.38
CA THR A 21 -1.74 -0.78 -18.24
C THR A 21 -0.35 -1.40 -18.07
N LEU A 22 0.66 -0.90 -18.79
CA LEU A 22 2.03 -1.38 -18.64
C LEU A 22 2.65 -0.83 -17.34
N PRO A 23 3.43 -1.65 -16.59
CA PRO A 23 4.17 -1.19 -15.43
C PRO A 23 5.06 -0.02 -15.82
N ARG A 24 4.98 1.09 -15.07
CA ARG A 24 5.94 2.19 -15.20
C ARG A 24 6.99 2.04 -14.12
N TYR A 25 8.22 1.81 -14.54
CA TYR A 25 9.38 1.87 -13.67
C TYR A 25 9.73 3.34 -13.44
N ILE A 26 9.77 3.71 -12.17
CA ILE A 26 10.22 5.02 -11.72
C ILE A 26 11.71 4.84 -11.38
N ASN A 27 12.60 5.37 -12.23
CA ASN A 27 14.07 5.27 -12.08
C ASN A 27 14.67 6.45 -11.30
N ASP A 28 13.91 7.02 -10.37
CA ASP A 28 14.47 8.03 -9.46
C ASP A 28 14.90 7.29 -8.19
N ASP A 29 16.18 7.43 -7.80
CA ASP A 29 16.79 6.74 -6.64
C ASP A 29 16.22 7.21 -5.28
N ASP A 30 15.13 7.99 -5.28
CA ASP A 30 14.50 8.62 -4.13
C ASP A 30 12.98 8.85 -4.34
N ASP A 31 12.39 9.61 -3.42
CA ASP A 31 10.97 9.94 -3.42
C ASP A 31 10.53 10.95 -4.51
N GLU A 32 11.42 11.45 -5.37
CA GLU A 32 11.05 12.40 -6.42
C GLU A 32 10.21 11.79 -7.52
N GLY A 33 10.52 10.56 -7.93
CA GLY A 33 9.83 9.96 -9.07
C GLY A 33 8.38 9.63 -8.75
N ILE A 34 8.12 9.13 -7.54
CA ILE A 34 6.76 8.94 -7.03
C ILE A 34 6.02 10.28 -6.89
N LYS A 35 6.68 11.34 -6.41
CA LYS A 35 6.07 12.68 -6.34
C LYS A 35 5.69 13.20 -7.73
N LYS A 36 6.59 13.11 -8.72
CA LYS A 36 6.31 13.53 -10.10
C LYS A 36 5.14 12.76 -10.69
N TYR A 37 5.07 11.45 -10.47
CA TYR A 37 3.97 10.61 -10.93
C TYR A 37 2.61 11.08 -10.39
N PHE A 38 2.49 11.26 -9.07
CA PHE A 38 1.23 11.71 -8.47
C PHE A 38 0.93 13.19 -8.72
N ALA A 39 1.94 14.05 -8.85
CA ALA A 39 1.74 15.43 -9.28
C ALA A 39 1.08 15.51 -10.66
N ALA A 40 1.48 14.62 -11.58
CA ALA A 40 0.93 14.57 -12.94
C ALA A 40 -0.57 14.25 -13.01
N PHE A 41 -1.20 13.73 -11.94
CA PHE A 41 -2.66 13.56 -11.88
C PHE A 41 -3.39 14.90 -12.06
N HIS A 42 -2.80 16.01 -11.64
CA HIS A 42 -3.41 17.33 -11.79
C HIS A 42 -3.26 17.93 -13.19
N LEU A 43 -2.54 17.23 -14.09
CA LEU A 43 -2.26 17.65 -15.47
C LEU A 43 -2.92 16.74 -16.51
N LYS A 44 -3.70 15.74 -16.09
CA LYS A 44 -4.29 14.71 -16.95
C LYS A 44 -5.79 14.62 -16.67
N ASP A 45 -6.55 14.23 -17.70
CA ASP A 45 -8.00 14.04 -17.60
C ASP A 45 -8.42 12.56 -17.56
N THR A 46 -7.46 11.66 -17.81
CA THR A 46 -7.66 10.20 -17.78
C THR A 46 -6.82 9.58 -16.67
N PHE A 47 -7.46 8.78 -15.83
CA PHE A 47 -6.83 8.18 -14.64
C PHE A 47 -6.85 6.65 -14.70
N PRO A 48 -5.86 5.98 -14.09
CA PRO A 48 -5.89 4.54 -13.95
C PRO A 48 -6.98 4.12 -12.95
N VAL A 49 -7.54 2.92 -13.13
CA VAL A 49 -8.49 2.34 -12.16
C VAL A 49 -7.85 2.02 -10.80
N ALA A 50 -6.55 1.75 -10.81
CA ALA A 50 -5.76 1.53 -9.62
C ALA A 50 -4.29 1.91 -9.86
N VAL A 51 -3.65 2.42 -8.81
CA VAL A 51 -2.20 2.59 -8.70
C VAL A 51 -1.69 1.62 -7.65
N VAL A 52 -0.71 0.81 -8.02
CA VAL A 52 -0.01 -0.10 -7.11
C VAL A 52 1.41 0.41 -6.95
N VAL A 53 1.79 0.69 -5.71
CA VAL A 53 3.18 0.98 -5.35
C VAL A 53 3.70 -0.21 -4.57
N ASP A 54 4.65 -0.90 -5.18
CA ASP A 54 5.31 -2.03 -4.55
C ASP A 54 6.52 -1.53 -3.75
N ASP A 55 6.64 -2.00 -2.51
CA ASP A 55 7.65 -1.61 -1.53
C ASP A 55 7.79 -0.09 -1.32
N PHE A 56 6.74 0.54 -0.82
CA PHE A 56 6.71 2.00 -0.63
C PHE A 56 7.86 2.51 0.25
N GLY A 57 8.35 1.71 1.19
CA GLY A 57 9.48 2.06 2.06
C GLY A 57 10.79 2.31 1.30
N ASP A 58 10.99 1.64 0.16
CA ASP A 58 12.26 1.67 -0.60
C ASP A 58 12.55 3.05 -1.22
N PHE A 59 11.53 3.87 -1.46
CA PHE A 59 11.70 5.25 -1.95
C PHE A 59 12.33 6.20 -0.92
N PHE A 60 12.41 5.78 0.35
CA PHE A 60 12.77 6.66 1.47
C PHE A 60 14.01 6.16 2.21
N TYR A 61 15.17 6.30 1.58
CA TYR A 61 16.45 5.98 2.24
C TYR A 61 16.71 6.95 3.40
N GLU A 62 16.89 6.41 4.61
CA GLU A 62 16.95 7.16 5.87
C GLU A 62 17.97 8.31 5.81
N ARG A 63 19.22 8.01 5.46
CA ARG A 63 20.30 9.00 5.42
C ARG A 63 19.99 10.12 4.41
N SER A 64 19.58 9.77 3.20
CA SER A 64 19.23 10.74 2.15
C SER A 64 18.11 11.67 2.59
N CYS A 65 17.08 11.11 3.26
CA CYS A 65 15.97 11.91 3.77
C CYS A 65 16.42 12.83 4.92
N GLN A 66 17.25 12.34 5.84
CA GLN A 66 17.76 13.15 6.96
C GLN A 66 18.61 14.33 6.48
N GLU A 67 19.50 14.11 5.52
CA GLU A 67 20.33 15.15 4.90
C GLU A 67 19.48 16.17 4.14
N ARG A 68 18.54 15.69 3.30
CA ARG A 68 17.63 16.54 2.51
C ARG A 68 16.79 17.50 3.36
N TYR A 69 16.28 17.01 4.49
CA TYR A 69 15.40 17.78 5.36
C TYR A 69 16.11 18.41 6.56
N GLY A 70 17.42 18.18 6.73
CA GLY A 70 18.18 18.62 7.90
C GLY A 70 17.56 18.15 9.22
N ASN A 71 16.94 16.96 9.22
CA ASN A 71 16.09 16.50 10.32
C ASN A 71 16.31 15.00 10.58
N PRO A 72 16.57 14.56 11.83
CA PRO A 72 16.70 13.13 12.16
C PRO A 72 15.43 12.32 11.91
N ARG A 73 14.28 12.98 11.71
CA ARG A 73 13.00 12.39 11.26
C ARG A 73 12.73 12.64 9.78
N GLY A 74 13.78 12.85 8.98
CA GLY A 74 13.67 13.17 7.57
C GLY A 74 12.89 12.12 6.80
N ARG A 75 13.10 10.83 7.08
CA ARG A 75 12.39 9.72 6.44
C ARG A 75 10.89 9.78 6.70
N ASP A 76 10.49 9.92 7.97
CA ASP A 76 9.08 10.03 8.34
C ASP A 76 8.40 11.23 7.65
N LEU A 77 9.11 12.37 7.59
CA LEU A 77 8.61 13.58 6.93
C LEU A 77 8.41 13.36 5.43
N ALA A 78 9.36 12.69 4.78
CA ALA A 78 9.29 12.32 3.37
C ALA A 78 8.08 11.41 3.07
N MET A 79 7.90 10.37 3.90
CA MET A 79 6.78 9.44 3.80
C MET A 79 5.44 10.16 3.98
N VAL A 80 5.30 10.99 5.03
CA VAL A 80 4.07 11.75 5.29
C VAL A 80 3.72 12.68 4.12
N ARG A 81 4.71 13.40 3.58
CA ARG A 81 4.51 14.31 2.44
C ARG A 81 4.08 13.56 1.19
N THR A 82 4.73 12.42 0.92
CA THR A 82 4.41 11.62 -0.25
C THR A 82 3.03 10.96 -0.11
N LEU A 83 2.69 10.40 1.05
CA LEU A 83 1.36 9.86 1.32
C LEU A 83 0.25 10.92 1.19
N ALA A 84 0.50 12.15 1.66
CA ALA A 84 -0.43 13.26 1.49
C ALA A 84 -0.65 13.59 0.00
N LEU A 85 0.41 13.60 -0.80
CA LEU A 85 0.33 13.82 -2.23
C LEU A 85 -0.43 12.69 -2.93
N CYS A 86 -0.13 11.43 -2.62
CA CYS A 86 -0.86 10.27 -3.14
C CYS A 86 -2.36 10.38 -2.82
N HIS A 87 -2.70 10.66 -1.56
CA HIS A 87 -4.08 10.82 -1.11
C HIS A 87 -4.81 11.92 -1.90
N ASN A 88 -4.18 13.09 -2.05
CA ASN A 88 -4.75 14.21 -2.81
C ASN A 88 -4.97 13.87 -4.28
N ALA A 89 -3.97 13.26 -4.92
CA ALA A 89 -4.05 12.83 -6.32
C ALA A 89 -5.18 11.81 -6.55
N ILE A 90 -5.34 10.85 -5.63
CA ILE A 90 -6.40 9.84 -5.71
C ILE A 90 -7.78 10.47 -5.47
N ILE A 91 -7.93 11.40 -4.52
CA ILE A 91 -9.17 12.17 -4.36
C ILE A 91 -9.50 12.95 -5.63
N PHE A 92 -8.50 13.57 -6.25
CA PHE A 92 -8.69 14.31 -7.49
C PHE A 92 -9.17 13.39 -8.63
N ALA A 93 -8.48 12.27 -8.87
CA ALA A 93 -8.88 11.29 -9.87
C ALA A 93 -10.31 10.76 -9.66
N ASN A 94 -10.66 10.48 -8.39
CA ASN A 94 -11.99 9.97 -8.02
C ASN A 94 -13.15 10.94 -8.31
N LYS A 95 -12.89 12.23 -8.60
CA LYS A 95 -13.92 13.15 -9.11
C LYS A 95 -14.40 12.79 -10.51
N THR A 96 -13.57 12.09 -11.29
CA THR A 96 -13.78 11.81 -12.71
C THR A 96 -14.09 10.34 -12.96
N GLY A 97 -13.57 9.45 -12.12
CA GLY A 97 -13.83 8.01 -12.19
C GLY A 97 -13.10 7.24 -11.09
N PRO A 98 -13.43 5.96 -10.86
CA PRO A 98 -12.85 5.20 -9.76
C PRO A 98 -11.33 5.04 -9.93
N CYS A 99 -10.57 5.43 -8.91
CA CYS A 99 -9.13 5.26 -8.81
C CYS A 99 -8.74 4.82 -7.40
N ARG A 100 -8.13 3.63 -7.27
CA ARG A 100 -7.70 3.07 -5.97
C ARG A 100 -6.19 3.14 -5.82
N LEU A 101 -5.71 3.27 -4.58
CA LEU A 101 -4.30 3.16 -4.24
C LEU A 101 -4.05 1.91 -3.40
N LEU A 102 -3.09 1.11 -3.81
CA LEU A 102 -2.56 -0.02 -3.05
C LEU A 102 -1.06 0.22 -2.82
N LEU A 103 -0.64 0.19 -1.55
CA LEU A 103 0.75 0.27 -1.14
C LEU A 103 1.12 -1.07 -0.51
N SER A 104 2.20 -1.70 -0.99
CA SER A 104 2.87 -2.76 -0.25
C SER A 104 4.11 -2.19 0.44
N ASP A 105 4.59 -2.88 1.47
CA ASP A 105 5.80 -2.46 2.18
C ASP A 105 6.40 -3.64 2.94
N THR A 106 7.66 -3.96 2.67
CA THR A 106 8.34 -5.12 3.26
C THR A 106 9.27 -4.71 4.42
N HIS A 107 8.67 -4.37 5.56
CA HIS A 107 9.48 -4.06 6.76
C HIS A 107 9.90 -5.32 7.51
N ASN A 108 11.21 -5.56 7.58
CA ASN A 108 11.83 -6.65 8.35
C ASN A 108 11.93 -6.39 9.87
N GLY A 109 11.20 -5.42 10.43
CA GLY A 109 11.23 -5.18 11.88
C GLY A 109 11.12 -3.74 12.37
N ASP A 110 10.84 -2.75 11.52
CA ASP A 110 10.81 -1.36 12.01
C ASP A 110 9.42 -0.91 12.46
N SER A 111 9.26 -0.99 13.79
CA SER A 111 8.63 0.02 14.64
C SER A 111 7.10 0.23 14.50
N PRO A 112 6.35 0.27 15.62
CA PRO A 112 4.97 0.82 15.68
C PRO A 112 4.79 2.17 14.98
N ARG A 113 5.89 2.89 14.75
CA ARG A 113 5.96 4.21 14.12
C ARG A 113 5.55 4.24 12.65
N SER A 114 6.08 3.36 11.79
CA SER A 114 5.70 3.36 10.36
C SER A 114 4.22 3.04 10.20
N LEU A 115 3.72 2.08 10.98
CA LEU A 115 2.31 1.74 11.04
C LEU A 115 1.44 2.94 11.47
N PHE A 116 1.91 3.77 12.40
CA PHE A 116 1.20 4.98 12.81
C PHE A 116 1.08 5.99 11.66
N ILE A 117 2.14 6.17 10.87
CA ILE A 117 2.11 7.02 9.67
C ILE A 117 1.08 6.48 8.66
N TYR A 118 1.12 5.18 8.37
CA TYR A 118 0.16 4.57 7.44
C TYR A 118 -1.28 4.69 7.90
N LYS A 119 -1.57 4.45 9.18
CA LYS A 119 -2.92 4.57 9.75
C LYS A 119 -3.54 5.95 9.55
N ARG A 120 -2.73 7.00 9.46
CA ARG A 120 -3.21 8.37 9.22
C ARG A 120 -3.69 8.60 7.78
N TRP A 121 -3.10 7.91 6.81
CA TRP A 121 -3.31 8.18 5.38
C TRP A 121 -4.03 7.05 4.64
N ILE A 122 -3.99 5.83 5.17
CA ILE A 122 -4.50 4.61 4.54
C ILE A 122 -5.62 4.02 5.40
N ARG A 123 -6.82 3.99 4.83
CA ARG A 123 -8.04 3.54 5.52
C ARG A 123 -8.04 2.05 5.87
N THR A 124 -7.42 1.24 5.02
CA THR A 124 -7.48 -0.22 5.09
C THR A 124 -6.06 -0.76 5.04
N ILE A 125 -5.62 -1.36 6.14
CA ILE A 125 -4.28 -1.95 6.25
C ILE A 125 -4.45 -3.45 6.47
N PHE A 126 -3.73 -4.22 5.67
CA PHE A 126 -3.61 -5.66 5.86
C PHE A 126 -2.18 -5.99 6.27
N THR A 127 -2.04 -6.93 7.19
CA THR A 127 -0.72 -7.43 7.61
C THR A 127 -0.59 -8.88 7.16
N VAL A 128 0.42 -9.15 6.33
CA VAL A 128 0.78 -10.51 5.92
C VAL A 128 1.93 -10.97 6.80
N LYS A 129 1.81 -12.16 7.40
CA LYS A 129 2.88 -12.80 8.17
C LYS A 129 3.03 -14.26 7.76
N GLY A 130 4.27 -14.72 7.58
CA GLY A 130 4.56 -16.15 7.46
C GLY A 130 4.35 -16.87 8.79
N ASP A 131 3.93 -18.13 8.76
CA ASP A 131 3.70 -18.96 9.94
C ASP A 131 4.72 -20.11 10.09
N ASP A 132 5.90 -19.97 9.47
CA ASP A 132 6.98 -20.96 9.37
C ASP A 132 6.61 -22.30 8.72
N SER A 133 5.33 -22.53 8.39
CA SER A 133 4.80 -23.76 7.77
C SER A 133 4.72 -23.69 6.23
N GLY A 134 5.33 -22.66 5.63
CA GLY A 134 5.16 -22.36 4.20
C GLY A 134 3.78 -21.78 3.87
N SER A 135 3.10 -21.20 4.85
CA SER A 135 1.84 -20.48 4.65
C SER A 135 1.96 -19.04 5.13
N PHE A 136 1.03 -18.20 4.66
CA PHE A 136 0.95 -16.78 4.98
C PHE A 136 -0.43 -16.45 5.52
N CYS A 137 -0.48 -15.82 6.68
CA CYS A 137 -1.72 -15.33 7.27
C CYS A 137 -1.87 -13.84 6.98
N LEU A 138 -2.95 -13.49 6.29
CA LEU A 138 -3.44 -12.14 6.09
C LEU A 138 -4.36 -11.76 7.27
N LYS A 139 -3.99 -10.74 8.02
CA LYS A 139 -4.83 -10.15 9.07
C LYS A 139 -5.33 -8.80 8.62
N TYR A 140 -6.64 -8.63 8.62
CA TYR A 140 -7.30 -7.35 8.46
C TYR A 140 -7.64 -6.79 9.84
N ASN A 141 -7.13 -5.60 10.14
CA ASN A 141 -7.50 -4.83 11.32
C ASN A 141 -8.32 -3.62 10.88
N LYS A 142 -9.60 -3.56 11.27
CA LYS A 142 -10.43 -2.38 11.07
C LYS A 142 -10.04 -1.32 12.10
N TYR A 143 -9.28 -0.31 11.68
CA TYR A 143 -8.94 0.82 12.53
C TYR A 143 -10.06 1.87 12.42
N SER A 144 -10.89 1.98 13.45
CA SER A 144 -11.86 3.07 13.63
C SER A 144 -11.12 4.33 14.17
N GLU A 145 -11.61 5.52 13.84
CA GLU A 145 -11.10 6.82 14.38
C GLU A 145 -11.16 6.89 15.91
N ILE A 146 -11.96 6.03 16.54
CA ILE A 146 -12.06 5.81 17.98
C ILE A 146 -11.43 4.43 18.25
N GLY A 147 -10.34 4.38 19.02
CA GLY A 147 -9.36 3.29 19.12
C GLY A 147 -9.80 1.91 19.64
N SER A 148 -11.02 1.47 19.35
CA SER A 148 -11.47 0.10 19.52
C SER A 148 -11.36 -0.68 18.20
N SER A 149 -10.66 -1.82 18.23
CA SER A 149 -10.56 -2.74 17.10
C SER A 149 -11.89 -3.50 16.91
N LYS A 150 -12.75 -3.01 16.00
CA LYS A 150 -14.09 -3.55 15.73
C LYS A 150 -14.11 -4.81 14.83
N GLY A 151 -13.19 -5.74 15.07
CA GLY A 151 -13.19 -7.06 14.42
C GLY A 151 -11.97 -7.37 13.55
N THR A 152 -11.59 -8.64 13.55
CA THR A 152 -10.45 -9.20 12.82
C THR A 152 -10.93 -10.19 11.77
N LYS A 153 -10.50 -10.01 10.52
CA LYS A 153 -10.67 -11.03 9.47
C LYS A 153 -9.31 -11.65 9.19
N THR A 154 -9.27 -12.98 9.19
CA THR A 154 -8.03 -13.73 8.93
C THR A 154 -8.24 -14.64 7.73
N ALA A 155 -7.32 -14.57 6.78
CA ALA A 155 -7.24 -15.50 5.66
C ALA A 155 -5.84 -16.09 5.59
N LYS A 156 -5.72 -17.37 5.23
CA LYS A 156 -4.46 -18.08 5.12
C LYS A 156 -4.24 -18.54 3.69
N TYR A 157 -3.11 -18.13 3.13
CA TYR A 157 -2.62 -18.62 1.85
C TYR A 157 -1.59 -19.70 2.10
N SER A 158 -1.78 -20.90 1.54
CA SER A 158 -0.77 -21.96 1.61
C SER A 158 0.01 -22.04 0.31
N VAL A 159 1.35 -21.96 0.37
CA VAL A 159 2.19 -22.10 -0.82
C VAL A 159 2.13 -23.53 -1.36
N ALA A 160 2.12 -24.54 -0.48
CA ALA A 160 2.08 -25.94 -0.86
C ALA A 160 0.81 -26.28 -1.66
N PHE A 161 -0.32 -25.67 -1.31
CA PHE A 161 -1.60 -25.96 -1.92
C PHE A 161 -2.11 -24.89 -2.89
N GLN A 162 -1.41 -23.74 -3.00
CA GLN A 162 -1.72 -22.61 -3.88
C GLN A 162 -3.16 -22.09 -3.77
N TYR A 163 -3.78 -22.17 -2.58
CA TYR A 163 -5.11 -21.62 -2.33
C TYR A 163 -5.10 -20.63 -1.17
N LEU A 164 -6.06 -19.70 -1.21
CA LEU A 164 -6.40 -18.79 -0.12
C LEU A 164 -7.67 -19.29 0.56
N LEU A 165 -7.58 -19.55 1.86
CA LEU A 165 -8.71 -19.95 2.70
C LEU A 165 -9.05 -18.82 3.67
N LEU A 166 -10.33 -18.46 3.76
CA LEU A 166 -10.81 -17.59 4.82
C LEU A 166 -10.91 -18.42 6.12
N GLU A 167 -10.04 -18.14 7.09
CA GLU A 167 -10.01 -18.90 8.35
C GLU A 167 -11.10 -18.44 9.33
N GLY A 168 -11.47 -17.15 9.30
CA GLY A 168 -12.54 -16.66 10.15
C GLY A 168 -12.74 -15.14 10.11
N ILE A 169 -13.95 -14.74 10.51
CA ILE A 169 -14.35 -13.35 10.78
C ILE A 169 -14.72 -13.32 12.26
N THR A 170 -13.97 -12.58 13.06
CA THR A 170 -14.31 -12.34 14.47
C THR A 170 -14.86 -10.94 14.58
N GLU A 171 -16.17 -10.83 14.79
CA GLU A 171 -16.83 -9.57 15.15
C GLU A 171 -16.90 -9.56 16.68
N VAL A 172 -16.34 -8.52 17.30
CA VAL A 172 -16.50 -8.34 18.75
C VAL A 172 -17.80 -7.56 18.89
N ASP A 173 -18.87 -8.24 19.31
CA ASP A 173 -20.13 -7.61 19.64
C ASP A 173 -19.93 -6.76 20.90
N ASP A 174 -20.25 -5.48 20.80
CA ASP A 174 -20.32 -4.58 21.94
C ASP A 174 -21.54 -5.04 22.78
N GLU A 175 -21.35 -5.87 23.82
CA GLU A 175 -22.38 -6.07 24.84
C GLU A 175 -22.60 -4.74 25.57
N GLU A 176 -23.85 -4.25 25.54
CA GLU A 176 -24.35 -2.95 26.07
C GLU A 176 -24.00 -2.67 27.54
#